data_AF-A0A9J7MG78-F1
#
_entry.id   AF-A0A9J7MG78-F1
#
_cell.length_a   1.000
_cell.length_b   1.000
_cell.length_c   1.000
_cell.angle_alpha   90.00
_cell.angle_beta   90.00
_cell.angle_gamma   90.00
#
_symmetry.space_group_name_H-M   'P 1'
#
loop_
_entity.id
_entity.type
_entity.pdbx_description
1 polymer ?
#
loop_
_entity_poly.entity_id
_entity_poly.type
_entity_poly.pdbx_seq_one_letter_code
_entity_poly.pdbx_strand_id
1 'polypeptide(L)'
;MQTRDSHQPVHPEAPVGGDKVVAWADREASLTTTTEESSDMAKKKYQLSAEADRKKDEALSDTTNEKASLESDPKERQKWWHVCVKIMACFLGGILFGIALEKTRVFEPNVIRDQFVYQRFIMMKAFLAAMATGLFCLGVMALLPVTRPVFQEIRQVFINHQEKGVLTSVVGGLLLGMGMTISGACPGMVLAQVGAGVGMGSALLTLLGCLVGVALYAAVEPWVVQYTKPTGPYKKKHLDDWVPLPYAALSFAFTFAIALLIFGLEYVKPWETELCEYAHVNTSSVSCVQVPNNGDWTCFMSLRAWPPWIGGILIGLLQLVITLSVGDTLGGSSSYCTVVSQVLVTDRLQRMSPYLSRYRTGLGNWWQVVYVAGAVVGALISAASSQTLGTVKGVSMASGFFGGLIMLFGARLGAGCTSGHGLSGTALLVVISFFAVAAMFAGGTIIGFIMWGAARADMGNFPLNYVSY
;
A
#
# COMPACT_ATOMS: atom_id res chain seq x y z
N MET A 1 70.01 27.74 -53.77
CA MET A 1 70.24 28.18 -55.18
C MET A 1 69.10 29.13 -55.54
N GLN A 2 69.31 30.35 -56.05
CA GLN A 2 70.01 30.75 -57.31
C GLN A 2 69.20 30.39 -58.58
N THR A 3 69.00 31.25 -59.59
CA THR A 3 69.06 32.74 -59.71
C THR A 3 68.64 33.17 -61.13
N ARG A 4 68.11 34.40 -61.31
CA ARG A 4 68.14 35.25 -62.54
C ARG A 4 67.37 34.75 -63.79
N ASP A 5 66.95 35.57 -64.77
CA ASP A 5 66.74 37.05 -64.89
C ASP A 5 65.38 37.26 -65.65
N SER A 6 65.01 38.20 -66.54
CA SER A 6 65.64 39.30 -67.32
C SER A 6 64.60 40.28 -67.93
N HIS A 7 65.05 41.45 -68.40
CA HIS A 7 64.42 42.36 -69.39
C HIS A 7 63.01 43.00 -69.15
N GLN A 8 63.01 44.24 -68.62
CA GLN A 8 62.60 45.55 -69.23
C GLN A 8 61.35 45.68 -70.17
N PRO A 9 60.74 46.89 -70.35
CA PRO A 9 61.26 48.26 -70.08
C PRO A 9 60.29 49.32 -69.44
N VAL A 10 60.76 50.59 -69.35
CA VAL A 10 60.05 51.89 -69.15
C VAL A 10 59.94 52.45 -67.69
N HIS A 11 59.80 53.79 -67.58
CA HIS A 11 60.14 54.74 -66.48
C HIS A 11 59.05 55.87 -66.36
N PRO A 12 59.12 56.89 -65.44
CA PRO A 12 59.90 57.05 -64.19
C PRO A 12 59.14 57.65 -62.94
N GLU A 13 59.56 57.22 -61.74
CA GLU A 13 59.91 58.00 -60.51
C GLU A 13 58.98 59.08 -59.84
N ALA A 14 59.33 59.48 -58.60
CA ALA A 14 58.50 60.24 -57.63
C ALA A 14 59.18 61.56 -57.14
N PRO A 15 58.58 62.38 -56.22
CA PRO A 15 58.98 62.27 -54.80
C PRO A 15 58.01 62.76 -53.68
N VAL A 16 58.22 62.21 -52.46
CA VAL A 16 58.20 62.86 -51.11
C VAL A 16 57.07 63.83 -50.68
N GLY A 17 56.41 63.52 -49.55
CA GLY A 17 56.32 64.50 -48.43
C GLY A 17 54.99 64.70 -47.67
N GLY A 18 54.89 64.13 -46.46
CA GLY A 18 54.18 64.77 -45.33
C GLY A 18 52.69 64.47 -45.09
N ASP A 19 52.38 63.36 -44.39
CA ASP A 19 51.01 63.09 -43.92
C ASP A 19 50.99 62.33 -42.57
N LYS A 20 51.16 63.07 -41.46
CA LYS A 20 51.18 62.51 -40.08
C LYS A 20 50.12 63.07 -39.13
N VAL A 21 49.16 63.83 -39.64
CA VAL A 21 48.09 64.45 -38.85
C VAL A 21 46.75 63.70 -39.00
N VAL A 22 46.47 63.11 -40.16
CA VAL A 22 45.18 62.43 -40.45
C VAL A 22 44.97 61.18 -39.56
N ALA A 23 46.02 60.38 -39.35
CA ALA A 23 45.94 59.04 -38.75
C ALA A 23 45.55 58.97 -37.24
N TRP A 24 45.27 60.11 -36.60
CA TRP A 24 44.71 60.16 -35.24
C TRP A 24 43.19 60.35 -35.22
N ALA A 25 42.63 61.14 -36.16
CA ALA A 25 41.20 61.45 -36.19
C ALA A 25 40.33 60.20 -36.43
N ASP A 26 40.75 59.34 -37.37
CA ASP A 26 40.04 58.10 -37.71
C ASP A 26 40.01 57.08 -36.54
N ARG A 27 40.92 57.21 -35.57
CA ARG A 27 40.95 56.34 -34.37
C ARG A 27 39.98 56.76 -33.27
N GLU A 28 39.66 58.05 -33.14
CA GLU A 28 38.64 58.47 -32.19
C GLU A 28 37.23 58.20 -32.74
N ALA A 29 37.01 58.42 -34.04
CA ALA A 29 35.75 58.12 -34.72
C ALA A 29 35.34 56.63 -34.68
N SER A 30 36.32 55.71 -34.61
CA SER A 30 36.08 54.26 -34.51
C SER A 30 35.89 53.76 -33.06
N LEU A 31 36.19 54.59 -32.04
CA LEU A 31 35.96 54.28 -30.62
C LEU A 31 34.63 54.83 -30.09
N THR A 32 34.13 55.94 -30.65
CA THR A 32 32.80 56.47 -30.32
C THR A 32 31.68 55.62 -30.93
N THR A 33 31.77 55.30 -32.21
CA THR A 33 30.78 54.44 -32.92
C THR A 33 30.60 53.08 -32.25
N THR A 34 31.69 52.41 -31.86
CA THR A 34 31.64 51.09 -31.21
C THR A 34 31.07 51.12 -29.79
N THR A 35 31.10 52.26 -29.10
CA THR A 35 30.48 52.38 -27.76
C THR A 35 28.97 52.63 -27.85
N GLU A 36 28.49 53.42 -28.82
CA GLU A 36 27.06 53.63 -29.05
C GLU A 36 26.33 52.34 -29.49
N GLU A 37 26.87 51.58 -30.44
CA GLU A 37 26.27 50.30 -30.87
C GLU A 37 26.15 49.28 -29.71
N SER A 38 27.14 49.26 -28.80
CA SER A 38 27.12 48.40 -27.61
C SER A 38 26.01 48.82 -26.62
N SER A 39 25.76 50.13 -26.49
CA SER A 39 24.72 50.70 -25.63
C SER A 39 23.33 50.35 -26.12
N ASP A 40 23.08 50.44 -27.44
CA ASP A 40 21.78 50.11 -28.02
C ASP A 40 21.51 48.60 -28.06
N MET A 41 22.54 47.76 -28.28
CA MET A 41 22.39 46.31 -28.05
C MET A 41 22.05 45.98 -26.59
N ALA A 42 22.65 46.66 -25.61
CA ALA A 42 22.33 46.45 -24.20
C ALA A 42 20.88 46.86 -23.86
N LYS A 43 20.44 48.04 -24.32
CA LYS A 43 19.04 48.51 -24.17
C LYS A 43 18.05 47.52 -24.80
N LYS A 44 18.31 47.09 -26.04
CA LYS A 44 17.45 46.15 -26.78
C LYS A 44 17.37 44.78 -26.10
N LYS A 45 18.48 44.29 -25.53
CA LYS A 45 18.51 43.04 -24.75
C LYS A 45 17.73 43.17 -23.43
N TYR A 46 17.82 44.31 -22.75
CA TYR A 46 17.06 44.60 -21.53
C TYR A 46 15.54 44.71 -21.80
N GLN A 47 15.15 45.36 -22.91
CA GLN A 47 13.76 45.40 -23.38
C GLN A 47 13.22 44.00 -23.67
N LEU A 48 13.99 43.16 -24.38
CA LEU A 48 13.60 41.78 -24.68
C LEU A 48 13.42 40.91 -23.42
N SER A 49 14.26 41.07 -22.38
CA SER A 49 14.01 40.42 -21.09
C SER A 49 12.76 40.97 -20.39
N ALA A 50 12.58 42.30 -20.37
CA ALA A 50 11.42 42.95 -19.74
C ALA A 50 10.08 42.73 -20.48
N GLU A 51 10.12 42.22 -21.72
CA GLU A 51 8.95 41.66 -22.41
C GLU A 51 8.76 40.16 -22.11
N ALA A 52 9.84 39.39 -22.00
CA ALA A 52 9.77 37.95 -21.69
C ALA A 52 9.25 37.69 -20.27
N ASP A 53 9.72 38.45 -19.28
CA ASP A 53 9.24 38.37 -17.90
C ASP A 53 7.78 38.84 -17.80
N ARG A 54 7.40 39.91 -18.53
CA ARG A 54 6.01 40.40 -18.55
C ARG A 54 5.04 39.37 -19.13
N LYS A 55 5.38 38.72 -20.24
CA LYS A 55 4.59 37.62 -20.83
C LYS A 55 4.49 36.40 -19.91
N LYS A 56 5.49 36.18 -19.07
CA LYS A 56 5.52 35.11 -18.07
C LYS A 56 4.63 35.43 -16.86
N ASP A 57 4.62 36.69 -16.41
CA ASP A 57 3.72 37.18 -15.36
C ASP A 57 2.26 37.23 -15.85
N GLU A 58 2.03 37.66 -17.11
CA GLU A 58 0.72 37.60 -17.78
C GLU A 58 0.19 36.16 -17.81
N ALA A 59 0.97 35.20 -18.33
CA ALA A 59 0.59 33.78 -18.36
C ALA A 59 0.40 33.14 -16.97
N LEU A 60 1.15 33.61 -15.95
CA LEU A 60 0.95 33.19 -14.56
C LEU A 60 -0.34 33.77 -13.98
N SER A 61 -0.69 35.00 -14.35
CA SER A 61 -1.95 35.64 -13.95
C SER A 61 -3.16 34.97 -14.60
N ASP A 62 -3.09 34.63 -15.90
CA ASP A 62 -4.13 33.91 -16.62
C ASP A 62 -4.35 32.51 -16.04
N THR A 63 -3.29 31.72 -15.82
CA THR A 63 -3.43 30.40 -15.17
C THR A 63 -3.82 30.46 -13.70
N THR A 64 -3.76 31.63 -13.06
CA THR A 64 -4.30 31.85 -11.71
C THR A 64 -5.78 32.22 -11.76
N ASN A 65 -6.18 33.08 -12.70
CA ASN A 65 -7.58 33.45 -12.96
C ASN A 65 -8.39 32.26 -13.50
N GLU A 66 -7.80 31.41 -14.34
CA GLU A 66 -8.40 30.15 -14.82
C GLU A 66 -8.67 29.20 -13.66
N LYS A 67 -7.72 29.03 -12.73
CA LYS A 67 -7.94 28.19 -11.53
C LYS A 67 -9.00 28.79 -10.60
N ALA A 68 -8.96 30.09 -10.34
CA ALA A 68 -9.94 30.76 -9.49
C ALA A 68 -11.37 30.71 -10.07
N SER A 69 -11.51 30.82 -11.40
CA SER A 69 -12.80 30.65 -12.08
C SER A 69 -13.26 29.19 -12.11
N LEU A 70 -12.36 28.20 -12.26
CA LEU A 70 -12.69 26.78 -12.11
C LEU A 70 -13.13 26.42 -10.67
N GLU A 71 -12.55 27.03 -9.62
CA GLU A 71 -13.02 26.88 -8.24
C GLU A 71 -14.38 27.57 -7.97
N SER A 72 -14.82 28.45 -8.87
CA SER A 72 -16.12 29.12 -8.79
C SER A 72 -17.27 28.28 -9.36
N ASP A 73 -17.01 27.28 -10.22
CA ASP A 73 -18.05 26.40 -10.76
C ASP A 73 -18.64 25.49 -9.64
N PRO A 74 -19.96 25.54 -9.36
CA PRO A 74 -20.59 24.67 -8.37
C PRO A 74 -20.40 23.17 -8.67
N LYS A 75 -20.19 22.75 -9.92
CA LYS A 75 -19.95 21.35 -10.30
C LYS A 75 -18.58 20.85 -9.86
N GLU A 76 -17.52 21.64 -10.09
CA GLU A 76 -16.19 21.31 -9.58
C GLU A 76 -16.19 21.35 -8.05
N ARG A 77 -16.84 22.34 -7.44
CA ARG A 77 -17.02 22.41 -5.97
C ARG A 77 -17.70 21.16 -5.40
N GLN A 78 -18.76 20.67 -6.03
CA GLN A 78 -19.45 19.44 -5.63
C GLN A 78 -18.57 18.19 -5.81
N LYS A 79 -17.82 18.11 -6.91
CA LYS A 79 -16.83 17.05 -7.17
C LYS A 79 -15.73 17.04 -6.11
N TRP A 80 -15.15 18.18 -5.76
CA TRP A 80 -14.15 18.31 -4.68
C TRP A 80 -14.74 17.95 -3.32
N TRP A 81 -15.97 18.35 -3.01
CA TRP A 81 -16.67 17.93 -1.80
C TRP A 81 -16.78 16.40 -1.70
N HIS A 82 -17.22 15.72 -2.77
CA HIS A 82 -17.27 14.26 -2.81
C HIS A 82 -15.88 13.61 -2.65
N VAL A 83 -14.82 14.20 -3.21
CA VAL A 83 -13.43 13.72 -3.01
C VAL A 83 -13.00 13.86 -1.54
N CYS A 84 -13.21 15.02 -0.92
CA CYS A 84 -12.87 15.25 0.49
C CYS A 84 -13.63 14.31 1.44
N VAL A 85 -14.93 14.10 1.21
CA VAL A 85 -15.74 13.14 1.99
C VAL A 85 -15.22 11.72 1.85
N LYS A 86 -14.85 11.28 0.63
CA LYS A 86 -14.25 9.95 0.41
C LYS A 86 -12.89 9.80 1.12
N ILE A 87 -12.02 10.80 1.05
CA ILE A 87 -10.71 10.80 1.74
C ILE A 87 -10.91 10.72 3.26
N MET A 88 -11.83 11.51 3.81
CA MET A 88 -12.17 11.49 5.24
C MET A 88 -12.71 10.12 5.69
N ALA A 89 -13.63 9.53 4.92
CA ALA A 89 -14.16 8.19 5.18
C ALA A 89 -13.06 7.10 5.13
N CYS A 90 -12.10 7.21 4.20
CA CYS A 90 -10.95 6.32 4.15
C CYS A 90 -10.05 6.46 5.38
N PHE A 91 -9.76 7.69 5.82
CA PHE A 91 -8.89 7.96 6.97
C PHE A 91 -9.53 7.49 8.29
N LEU A 92 -10.80 7.84 8.53
CA LEU A 92 -11.56 7.40 9.70
C LEU A 92 -11.76 5.87 9.71
N GLY A 93 -12.04 5.28 8.54
CA GLY A 93 -12.10 3.83 8.38
C GLY A 93 -10.75 3.16 8.69
N GLY A 94 -9.65 3.78 8.26
CA GLY A 94 -8.30 3.37 8.62
C GLY A 94 -8.08 3.38 10.14
N ILE A 95 -8.46 4.47 10.82
CA ILE A 95 -8.35 4.58 12.28
C ILE A 95 -9.12 3.46 12.98
N LEU A 96 -10.37 3.19 12.57
CA LEU A 96 -11.18 2.10 13.12
C LEU A 96 -10.55 0.72 12.88
N PHE A 97 -9.94 0.49 11.70
CA PHE A 97 -9.18 -0.72 11.42
C PHE A 97 -7.97 -0.86 12.36
N GLY A 98 -7.15 0.20 12.49
CA GLY A 98 -5.98 0.21 13.36
C GLY A 98 -6.32 -0.08 14.83
N ILE A 99 -7.40 0.50 15.34
CA ILE A 99 -7.92 0.22 16.68
C ILE A 99 -8.37 -1.23 16.80
N ALA A 100 -9.17 -1.75 15.86
CA ALA A 100 -9.65 -3.14 15.89
C ALA A 100 -8.49 -4.16 15.86
N LEU A 101 -7.44 -3.88 15.10
CA LEU A 101 -6.24 -4.71 15.00
C LEU A 101 -5.38 -4.68 16.28
N GLU A 102 -5.21 -3.52 16.90
CA GLU A 102 -4.49 -3.41 18.18
C GLU A 102 -5.29 -4.10 19.30
N LYS A 103 -6.58 -3.77 19.44
CA LYS A 103 -7.44 -4.30 20.50
C LYS A 103 -7.66 -5.81 20.45
N THR A 104 -7.69 -6.43 19.27
CA THR A 104 -7.77 -7.91 19.20
C THR A 104 -6.42 -8.60 19.38
N ARG A 105 -5.32 -7.85 19.55
CA ARG A 105 -3.93 -8.34 19.69
C ARG A 105 -3.44 -9.22 18.53
N VAL A 106 -4.20 -9.32 17.43
CA VAL A 106 -3.81 -10.09 16.22
C VAL A 106 -2.65 -9.47 15.45
N PHE A 107 -2.19 -8.28 15.86
CA PHE A 107 -0.94 -7.66 15.38
C PHE A 107 0.31 -8.21 16.08
N GLU A 108 0.19 -8.99 17.15
CA GLU A 108 1.36 -9.54 17.84
C GLU A 108 2.03 -10.65 17.01
N PRO A 109 3.36 -10.60 16.77
CA PRO A 109 4.05 -11.57 15.90
C PRO A 109 3.87 -13.03 16.29
N ASN A 110 3.85 -13.30 17.60
CA ASN A 110 3.68 -14.64 18.15
C ASN A 110 2.26 -15.18 17.84
N VAL A 111 1.22 -14.35 17.97
CA VAL A 111 -0.17 -14.73 17.64
C VAL A 111 -0.33 -15.08 16.16
N ILE A 112 0.46 -14.46 15.28
CA ILE A 112 0.51 -14.77 13.84
C ILE A 112 1.24 -16.10 13.58
N ARG A 113 2.34 -16.39 14.29
CA ARG A 113 3.11 -17.63 14.15
C ARG A 113 2.40 -18.84 14.77
N ASP A 114 1.89 -18.70 16.00
CA ASP A 114 1.18 -19.75 16.76
C ASP A 114 -0.07 -20.26 16.01
N GLN A 115 -0.70 -19.42 15.18
CA GLN A 115 -1.82 -19.80 14.31
C GLN A 115 -1.41 -20.88 13.28
N PHE A 116 -0.25 -20.75 12.64
CA PHE A 116 0.19 -21.67 11.58
C PHE A 116 0.61 -23.05 12.11
N VAL A 117 0.95 -23.13 13.40
CA VAL A 117 1.25 -24.36 14.16
C VAL A 117 0.02 -24.85 14.95
N TYR A 118 -1.13 -24.19 14.80
CA TYR A 118 -2.41 -24.49 15.46
C TYR A 118 -2.36 -24.50 17.01
N GLN A 119 -1.44 -23.75 17.61
CA GLN A 119 -1.38 -23.63 19.08
C GLN A 119 -2.43 -22.65 19.64
N ARG A 120 -2.63 -21.51 18.97
CA ARG A 120 -3.61 -20.46 19.33
C ARG A 120 -4.53 -20.13 18.16
N PHE A 121 -5.80 -19.89 18.45
CA PHE A 121 -6.85 -19.64 17.45
C PHE A 121 -7.36 -18.19 17.44
N ILE A 122 -6.79 -17.30 18.25
CA ILE A 122 -7.15 -15.88 18.37
C ILE A 122 -7.26 -15.19 16.99
N MET A 123 -6.20 -15.27 16.16
CA MET A 123 -6.21 -14.67 14.82
C MET A 123 -7.22 -15.34 13.88
N MET A 124 -7.36 -16.67 13.95
CA MET A 124 -8.32 -17.43 13.15
C MET A 124 -9.76 -17.01 13.46
N LYS A 125 -10.12 -16.87 14.75
CA LYS A 125 -11.44 -16.40 15.20
C LYS A 125 -11.76 -15.00 14.69
N ALA A 126 -10.81 -14.06 14.80
CA ALA A 126 -10.99 -12.70 14.30
C ALA A 126 -11.15 -12.65 12.76
N PHE A 127 -10.32 -13.39 12.03
CA PHE A 127 -10.36 -13.47 10.58
C PHE A 127 -11.65 -14.12 10.07
N LEU A 128 -12.08 -15.24 10.67
CA LEU A 128 -13.35 -15.89 10.36
C LEU A 128 -14.55 -14.99 10.67
N ALA A 129 -14.54 -14.26 11.79
CA ALA A 129 -15.62 -13.32 12.14
C ALA A 129 -15.71 -12.16 11.13
N ALA A 130 -14.57 -11.65 10.65
CA ALA A 130 -14.52 -10.66 9.58
C ALA A 130 -15.04 -11.21 8.24
N MET A 131 -14.67 -12.45 7.87
CA MET A 131 -15.20 -13.13 6.68
C MET A 131 -16.72 -13.32 6.76
N ALA A 132 -17.22 -13.88 7.86
CA ALA A 132 -18.65 -14.16 8.05
C ALA A 132 -19.50 -12.88 8.00
N THR A 133 -19.00 -11.79 8.59
CA THR A 133 -19.66 -10.48 8.59
C THR A 133 -19.60 -9.82 7.21
N GLY A 134 -18.48 -9.94 6.48
CA GLY A 134 -18.36 -9.48 5.11
C GLY A 134 -19.32 -10.22 4.16
N LEU A 135 -19.36 -11.55 4.22
CA LEU A 135 -20.32 -12.41 3.49
C LEU A 135 -21.78 -12.04 3.77
N PHE A 136 -22.10 -11.71 5.02
CA PHE A 136 -23.44 -11.27 5.42
C PHE A 136 -23.78 -9.90 4.82
N CYS A 137 -22.88 -8.91 4.97
CA CYS A 137 -23.10 -7.55 4.47
C CYS A 137 -23.21 -7.49 2.95
N LEU A 138 -22.34 -8.21 2.22
CA LEU A 138 -22.43 -8.31 0.76
C LEU A 138 -23.69 -9.09 0.33
N GLY A 139 -24.07 -10.14 1.07
CA GLY A 139 -25.31 -10.90 0.86
C GLY A 139 -26.57 -10.04 0.96
N VAL A 140 -26.66 -9.21 2.01
CA VAL A 140 -27.74 -8.22 2.17
C VAL A 140 -27.72 -7.19 1.04
N MET A 141 -26.55 -6.66 0.66
CA MET A 141 -26.46 -5.72 -0.47
C MET A 141 -26.89 -6.31 -1.82
N ALA A 142 -26.72 -7.61 -2.03
CA ALA A 142 -27.16 -8.31 -3.23
C ALA A 142 -28.68 -8.54 -3.29
N LEU A 143 -29.37 -8.56 -2.12
CA LEU A 143 -30.83 -8.62 -2.04
C LEU A 143 -31.49 -7.24 -2.20
N LEU A 144 -30.90 -6.19 -1.61
CA LEU A 144 -31.50 -4.85 -1.61
C LEU A 144 -31.39 -4.20 -3.01
N PRO A 145 -32.51 -3.77 -3.64
CA PRO A 145 -32.51 -3.28 -5.02
C PRO A 145 -31.69 -2.01 -5.22
N VAL A 146 -31.54 -1.19 -4.16
CA VAL A 146 -30.78 0.08 -4.17
C VAL A 146 -29.27 -0.16 -4.25
N THR A 147 -28.75 -1.19 -3.56
CA THR A 147 -27.31 -1.48 -3.49
C THR A 147 -26.85 -2.55 -4.49
N ARG A 148 -27.79 -3.32 -5.05
CA ARG A 148 -27.52 -4.34 -6.07
C ARG A 148 -26.64 -3.88 -7.26
N PRO A 149 -26.85 -2.70 -7.89
CA PRO A 149 -25.98 -2.27 -9.00
C PRO A 149 -24.54 -2.03 -8.53
N VAL A 150 -24.36 -1.39 -7.36
CA VAL A 150 -23.05 -1.15 -6.75
C VAL A 150 -22.34 -2.49 -6.47
N PHE A 151 -23.03 -3.46 -5.87
CA PHE A 151 -22.50 -4.82 -5.65
C PHE A 151 -22.03 -5.49 -6.95
N GLN A 152 -22.78 -5.35 -8.04
CA GLN A 152 -22.39 -5.89 -9.36
C GLN A 152 -21.14 -5.19 -9.94
N GLU A 153 -21.04 -3.87 -9.79
CA GLU A 153 -19.86 -3.09 -10.20
C GLU A 153 -18.61 -3.56 -9.44
N ILE A 154 -18.65 -3.59 -8.10
CA ILE A 154 -17.54 -4.04 -7.25
C ILE A 154 -17.07 -5.46 -7.62
N ARG A 155 -18.03 -6.37 -7.87
CA ARG A 155 -17.75 -7.75 -8.27
C ARG A 155 -16.98 -7.83 -9.59
N GLN A 156 -17.28 -6.95 -10.57
CA GLN A 156 -16.49 -6.84 -11.80
C GLN A 156 -15.14 -6.13 -11.59
N VAL A 157 -15.10 -5.06 -10.78
CA VAL A 157 -13.86 -4.35 -10.44
C VAL A 157 -12.84 -5.28 -9.79
N PHE A 158 -13.26 -6.15 -8.87
CA PHE A 158 -12.38 -7.15 -8.24
C PHE A 158 -11.84 -8.17 -9.24
N ILE A 159 -12.68 -8.65 -10.17
CA ILE A 159 -12.26 -9.55 -11.26
C ILE A 159 -11.23 -8.87 -12.18
N ASN A 160 -11.42 -7.60 -12.52
CA ASN A 160 -10.53 -6.88 -13.43
C ASN A 160 -9.15 -6.60 -12.79
N HIS A 161 -9.07 -6.51 -11.46
CA HIS A 161 -7.79 -6.49 -10.73
C HIS A 161 -7.17 -7.90 -10.55
N GLN A 162 -7.90 -8.96 -10.87
CA GLN A 162 -7.47 -10.36 -10.81
C GLN A 162 -7.15 -10.91 -12.20
N GLU A 163 -6.23 -10.24 -12.91
CA GLU A 163 -5.71 -10.66 -14.24
C GLU A 163 -4.90 -11.98 -14.23
N LYS A 164 -4.82 -12.68 -13.08
CA LYS A 164 -3.85 -13.77 -12.83
C LYS A 164 -4.48 -15.16 -12.80
N GLY A 165 -3.66 -16.15 -13.20
CA GLY A 165 -4.05 -17.56 -13.23
C GLY A 165 -3.94 -18.23 -11.85
N VAL A 166 -4.64 -19.36 -11.69
CA VAL A 166 -4.63 -20.15 -10.45
C VAL A 166 -3.20 -20.51 -10.01
N LEU A 167 -2.29 -20.82 -10.95
CA LEU A 167 -0.89 -21.12 -10.63
C LEU A 167 -0.17 -19.93 -9.97
N THR A 168 -0.35 -18.71 -10.48
CA THR A 168 0.23 -17.50 -9.87
C THR A 168 -0.36 -17.23 -8.49
N SER A 169 -1.66 -17.44 -8.31
CA SER A 169 -2.34 -17.24 -7.02
C SER A 169 -1.99 -18.31 -5.97
N VAL A 170 -1.74 -19.56 -6.38
CA VAL A 170 -1.26 -20.62 -5.47
C VAL A 170 0.21 -20.42 -5.11
N VAL A 171 1.10 -20.20 -6.07
CA VAL A 171 2.53 -19.96 -5.78
C VAL A 171 2.72 -18.65 -5.00
N GLY A 172 2.02 -17.59 -5.39
CA GLY A 172 2.00 -16.32 -4.66
C GLY A 172 1.41 -16.46 -3.25
N GLY A 173 0.36 -17.26 -3.08
CA GLY A 173 -0.22 -17.61 -1.78
C GLY A 173 0.76 -18.35 -0.88
N LEU A 174 1.44 -19.39 -1.38
CA LEU A 174 2.49 -20.12 -0.66
C LEU A 174 3.61 -19.18 -0.17
N LEU A 175 4.18 -18.37 -1.08
CA LEU A 175 5.21 -17.38 -0.72
C LEU A 175 4.70 -16.37 0.32
N LEU A 176 3.46 -15.88 0.15
CA LEU A 176 2.83 -14.95 1.07
C LEU A 176 2.71 -15.54 2.49
N GLY A 177 2.23 -16.78 2.61
CA GLY A 177 2.12 -17.48 3.90
C GLY A 177 3.48 -17.76 4.57
N MET A 178 4.47 -18.20 3.79
CA MET A 178 5.84 -18.38 4.28
C MET A 178 6.40 -17.06 4.82
N GLY A 179 6.26 -15.97 4.06
CA GLY A 179 6.72 -14.64 4.48
C GLY A 179 6.01 -14.11 5.74
N MET A 180 4.71 -14.37 5.89
CA MET A 180 3.94 -14.02 7.10
C MET A 180 4.49 -14.69 8.35
N THR A 181 4.84 -15.97 8.25
CA THR A 181 5.36 -16.75 9.38
C THR A 181 6.79 -16.32 9.74
N ILE A 182 7.65 -16.11 8.74
CA ILE A 182 9.02 -15.63 8.96
C ILE A 182 9.01 -14.23 9.58
N SER A 183 8.21 -13.29 9.06
CA SER A 183 8.15 -11.92 9.60
C SER A 183 7.30 -11.77 10.86
N GLY A 184 6.47 -12.75 11.21
CA GLY A 184 5.45 -12.60 12.26
C GLY A 184 4.53 -11.41 11.95
N ALA A 185 4.10 -11.27 10.71
CA ALA A 185 3.37 -10.11 10.22
C ALA A 185 2.44 -10.46 9.05
N CYS A 186 1.71 -9.47 8.55
CA CYS A 186 0.82 -9.56 7.40
C CYS A 186 0.75 -8.17 6.72
N PRO A 187 0.49 -8.03 5.41
CA PRO A 187 0.50 -6.73 4.72
C PRO A 187 -0.49 -5.69 5.24
N GLY A 188 -1.54 -6.08 5.98
CA GLY A 188 -2.36 -5.12 6.74
C GLY A 188 -1.80 -4.85 8.14
N MET A 189 -1.17 -5.85 8.76
CA MET A 189 -0.72 -5.83 10.15
C MET A 189 0.60 -5.09 10.35
N VAL A 190 1.54 -5.12 9.40
CA VAL A 190 2.84 -4.42 9.49
C VAL A 190 2.66 -2.95 9.87
N LEU A 191 1.60 -2.33 9.37
CA LEU A 191 1.32 -0.90 9.53
C LEU A 191 0.75 -0.62 10.93
N ALA A 192 -0.12 -1.50 11.44
CA ALA A 192 -0.55 -1.48 12.84
C ALA A 192 0.60 -1.80 13.81
N GLN A 193 1.50 -2.72 13.45
CA GLN A 193 2.72 -3.06 14.21
C GLN A 193 3.68 -1.86 14.31
N VAL A 194 3.84 -1.09 13.24
CA VAL A 194 4.60 0.18 13.26
C VAL A 194 3.89 1.21 14.16
N GLY A 195 2.57 1.39 14.03
CA GLY A 195 1.80 2.31 14.88
C GLY A 195 1.85 1.96 16.37
N ALA A 196 1.80 0.67 16.72
CA ALA A 196 1.91 0.17 18.09
C ALA A 196 3.37 0.01 18.60
N GLY A 197 4.38 0.35 17.78
CA GLY A 197 5.80 0.35 18.17
C GLY A 197 6.44 -1.04 18.36
N VAL A 198 5.90 -2.08 17.75
CA VAL A 198 6.31 -3.49 17.97
C VAL A 198 7.82 -3.68 17.75
N GLY A 199 8.50 -4.14 18.81
CA GLY A 199 9.94 -4.40 18.81
C GLY A 199 10.80 -3.28 18.24
N MET A 200 10.40 -2.02 18.49
CA MET A 200 11.15 -0.75 18.35
C MET A 200 11.97 -0.51 17.07
N GLY A 201 11.70 -1.26 15.99
CA GLY A 201 12.46 -1.20 14.74
C GLY A 201 12.30 -2.44 13.86
N SER A 202 12.01 -3.61 14.45
CA SER A 202 11.70 -4.84 13.71
C SER A 202 10.49 -4.70 12.77
N ALA A 203 9.43 -4.02 13.21
CA ALA A 203 8.28 -3.69 12.36
C ALA A 203 8.64 -2.75 11.18
N LEU A 204 9.56 -1.79 11.40
CA LEU A 204 10.06 -0.89 10.36
C LEU A 204 10.95 -1.61 9.33
N LEU A 205 11.78 -2.56 9.77
CA LEU A 205 12.55 -3.43 8.86
C LEU A 205 11.64 -4.39 8.08
N THR A 206 10.52 -4.82 8.67
CA THR A 206 9.50 -5.61 7.96
C THR A 206 8.79 -4.77 6.89
N LEU A 207 8.48 -3.51 7.20
CA LEU A 207 7.97 -2.52 6.23
C LEU A 207 8.98 -2.25 5.11
N LEU A 208 10.26 -2.08 5.44
CA LEU A 208 11.33 -1.91 4.44
C LEU A 208 11.46 -3.14 3.54
N GLY A 209 11.45 -4.35 4.13
CA GLY A 209 11.44 -5.61 3.40
C GLY A 209 10.26 -5.71 2.44
N CYS A 210 9.05 -5.34 2.89
CA CYS A 210 7.86 -5.27 2.04
C CYS A 210 8.04 -4.34 0.83
N LEU A 211 8.57 -3.13 1.02
CA LEU A 211 8.81 -2.17 -0.06
C LEU A 211 9.85 -2.71 -1.06
N VAL A 212 10.92 -3.34 -0.58
CA VAL A 212 11.92 -4.03 -1.41
C VAL A 212 11.30 -5.22 -2.18
N GLY A 213 10.42 -5.99 -1.54
CA GLY A 213 9.70 -7.11 -2.17
C GLY A 213 8.78 -6.67 -3.31
N VAL A 214 8.15 -5.49 -3.19
CA VAL A 214 7.37 -4.88 -4.29
C VAL A 214 8.26 -4.36 -5.42
N ALA A 215 9.38 -3.72 -5.10
CA ALA A 215 10.35 -3.26 -6.10
C ALA A 215 10.97 -4.44 -6.89
N LEU A 216 11.36 -5.50 -6.18
CA LEU A 216 11.86 -6.74 -6.77
C LEU A 216 10.79 -7.42 -7.63
N TYR A 217 9.55 -7.54 -7.12
CA TYR A 217 8.45 -8.07 -7.93
C TYR A 217 8.27 -7.27 -9.22
N ALA A 218 8.22 -5.94 -9.15
CA ALA A 218 8.03 -5.08 -10.32
C ALA A 218 9.18 -5.13 -11.36
N ALA A 219 10.39 -5.53 -10.94
CA ALA A 219 11.51 -5.77 -11.85
C ALA A 219 11.42 -7.12 -12.58
N VAL A 220 10.88 -8.15 -11.93
CA VAL A 220 10.75 -9.51 -12.48
C VAL A 220 9.38 -9.73 -13.17
N GLU A 221 8.38 -8.88 -12.89
CA GLU A 221 7.01 -8.94 -13.41
C GLU A 221 6.91 -9.11 -14.94
N PRO A 222 7.71 -8.43 -15.78
CA PRO A 222 7.70 -8.65 -17.24
C PRO A 222 8.02 -10.08 -17.65
N TRP A 223 8.85 -10.81 -16.89
CA TRP A 223 9.17 -12.22 -17.11
C TRP A 223 8.07 -13.13 -16.53
N VAL A 224 7.60 -12.85 -15.29
CA VAL A 224 6.51 -13.63 -14.66
C VAL A 224 5.25 -13.64 -15.53
N VAL A 225 4.88 -12.49 -16.10
CA VAL A 225 3.68 -12.34 -16.92
C VAL A 225 3.82 -13.04 -18.29
N GLN A 226 5.03 -13.28 -18.79
CA GLN A 226 5.23 -14.11 -19.99
C GLN A 226 4.96 -15.59 -19.68
N TYR A 227 5.57 -16.14 -18.63
CA TYR A 227 5.44 -17.57 -18.29
C TYR A 227 4.14 -17.95 -17.58
N THR A 228 3.42 -16.99 -16.98
CA THR A 228 2.24 -17.28 -16.15
C THR A 228 0.95 -16.58 -16.58
N LYS A 229 0.89 -16.08 -17.83
CA LYS A 229 -0.38 -15.77 -18.50
C LYS A 229 -1.25 -17.04 -18.58
N PRO A 230 -2.53 -17.01 -18.17
CA PRO A 230 -3.40 -18.19 -18.29
C PRO A 230 -3.65 -18.51 -19.77
N THR A 231 -3.52 -19.77 -20.15
CA THR A 231 -3.70 -20.28 -21.53
C THR A 231 -5.16 -20.27 -22.02
N GLY A 232 -6.11 -19.82 -21.20
CA GLY A 232 -7.48 -19.56 -21.60
C GLY A 232 -8.27 -18.76 -20.55
N PRO A 233 -9.32 -18.03 -20.95
CA PRO A 233 -10.15 -17.26 -20.02
C PRO A 233 -10.99 -18.19 -19.12
N TYR A 234 -10.94 -17.95 -17.81
CA TYR A 234 -11.68 -18.72 -16.80
C TYR A 234 -13.20 -18.50 -16.96
N LYS A 235 -13.93 -19.51 -17.44
CA LYS A 235 -15.37 -19.41 -17.78
C LYS A 235 -16.32 -19.28 -16.60
N LYS A 236 -15.93 -19.74 -15.40
CA LYS A 236 -16.70 -19.64 -14.14
C LYS A 236 -15.80 -19.05 -13.06
N LYS A 237 -15.99 -17.78 -12.73
CA LYS A 237 -15.07 -17.00 -11.87
C LYS A 237 -15.48 -17.03 -10.38
N HIS A 238 -16.76 -17.30 -10.11
CA HIS A 238 -17.35 -17.29 -8.77
C HIS A 238 -18.00 -18.63 -8.43
N LEU A 239 -18.20 -18.89 -7.14
CA LEU A 239 -18.78 -20.16 -6.68
C LEU A 239 -20.27 -20.30 -7.01
N ASP A 240 -21.02 -19.20 -7.11
CA ASP A 240 -22.39 -19.15 -7.63
C ASP A 240 -22.48 -19.31 -9.16
N ASP A 241 -21.35 -19.24 -9.89
CA ASP A 241 -21.31 -19.71 -11.29
C ASP A 241 -21.27 -21.25 -11.35
N TRP A 242 -20.87 -21.94 -10.26
CA TRP A 242 -20.75 -23.40 -10.17
C TRP A 242 -21.97 -24.07 -9.54
N VAL A 243 -22.54 -23.47 -8.49
CA VAL A 243 -23.69 -24.00 -7.72
C VAL A 243 -24.98 -23.30 -8.19
N PRO A 244 -26.10 -24.02 -8.43
CA PRO A 244 -27.36 -23.43 -8.91
C PRO A 244 -28.15 -22.70 -7.80
N LEU A 245 -27.46 -21.90 -6.97
CA LEU A 245 -28.04 -21.12 -5.87
C LEU A 245 -27.72 -19.64 -6.06
N PRO A 246 -28.66 -18.72 -5.73
CA PRO A 246 -28.39 -17.29 -5.79
C PRO A 246 -27.33 -16.90 -4.76
N TYR A 247 -26.43 -15.98 -5.14
CA TYR A 247 -25.31 -15.48 -4.33
C TYR A 247 -25.65 -15.26 -2.85
N ALA A 248 -26.77 -14.59 -2.54
CA ALA A 248 -27.17 -14.28 -1.16
C ALA A 248 -27.52 -15.52 -0.32
N ALA A 249 -28.16 -16.54 -0.91
CA ALA A 249 -28.45 -17.79 -0.21
C ALA A 249 -27.14 -18.55 0.10
N LEU A 250 -26.20 -18.53 -0.86
CA LEU A 250 -24.88 -19.15 -0.69
C LEU A 250 -24.04 -18.38 0.34
N SER A 251 -24.05 -17.04 0.34
CA SER A 251 -23.29 -16.23 1.29
C SER A 251 -23.83 -16.36 2.73
N PHE A 252 -25.15 -16.40 2.93
CA PHE A 252 -25.73 -16.66 4.26
C PHE A 252 -25.45 -18.08 4.75
N ALA A 253 -25.45 -19.09 3.88
CA ALA A 253 -25.05 -20.45 4.25
C ALA A 253 -23.57 -20.50 4.71
N PHE A 254 -22.67 -19.81 4.01
CA PHE A 254 -21.27 -19.68 4.46
C PHE A 254 -21.13 -18.87 5.76
N THR A 255 -21.83 -17.74 5.92
CA THR A 255 -21.86 -16.98 7.19
C THR A 255 -22.29 -17.86 8.35
N PHE A 256 -23.35 -18.65 8.20
CA PHE A 256 -23.85 -19.55 9.25
C PHE A 256 -22.85 -20.67 9.58
N ALA A 257 -22.27 -21.32 8.56
CA ALA A 257 -21.26 -22.35 8.76
C ALA A 257 -20.00 -21.81 9.45
N ILE A 258 -19.55 -20.60 9.10
CA ILE A 258 -18.41 -19.95 9.75
C ILE A 258 -18.76 -19.52 11.18
N ALA A 259 -19.98 -19.03 11.44
CA ALA A 259 -20.43 -18.69 12.79
C ALA A 259 -20.47 -19.92 13.72
N LEU A 260 -20.93 -21.08 13.23
CA LEU A 260 -20.86 -22.34 13.96
C LEU A 260 -19.40 -22.78 14.22
N LEU A 261 -18.50 -22.60 13.26
CA LEU A 261 -17.07 -22.89 13.45
C LEU A 261 -16.43 -21.98 14.51
N ILE A 262 -16.74 -20.68 14.52
CA ILE A 262 -16.28 -19.74 15.55
C ILE A 262 -16.81 -20.16 16.92
N PHE A 263 -18.11 -20.47 17.04
CA PHE A 263 -18.72 -20.92 18.29
C PHE A 263 -18.07 -22.23 18.81
N GLY A 264 -17.80 -23.19 17.91
CA GLY A 264 -17.08 -24.42 18.27
C GLY A 264 -15.64 -24.18 18.73
N LEU A 265 -14.89 -23.32 18.05
CA LEU A 265 -13.52 -22.94 18.46
C LEU A 265 -13.52 -22.21 19.80
N GLU A 266 -14.51 -21.37 20.06
CA GLU A 266 -14.65 -20.62 21.31
C GLU A 266 -15.06 -21.51 22.48
N TYR A 267 -15.91 -22.52 22.23
CA TYR A 267 -16.27 -23.55 23.22
C TYR A 267 -15.09 -24.47 23.58
N VAL A 268 -14.23 -24.82 22.62
CA VAL A 268 -13.08 -25.73 22.82
C VAL A 268 -11.87 -25.02 23.45
N LYS A 269 -11.60 -23.77 23.09
CA LYS A 269 -10.59 -22.92 23.73
C LYS A 269 -11.15 -21.50 23.89
N PRO A 270 -11.54 -21.05 25.10
CA PRO A 270 -12.00 -19.67 25.29
C PRO A 270 -10.88 -18.65 25.06
N TRP A 271 -11.15 -17.57 24.31
CA TRP A 271 -10.17 -16.55 23.89
C TRP A 271 -9.44 -15.90 25.07
N GLU A 272 -10.13 -15.77 26.21
CA GLU A 272 -9.61 -15.22 27.46
C GLU A 272 -8.45 -16.08 27.97
N THR A 273 -8.59 -17.40 27.94
CA THR A 273 -7.55 -18.34 28.38
C THR A 273 -6.34 -18.29 27.44
N GLU A 274 -6.57 -18.25 26.12
CA GLU A 274 -5.50 -18.18 25.11
C GLU A 274 -4.64 -16.91 25.23
N LEU A 275 -5.25 -15.80 25.69
CA LEU A 275 -4.61 -14.51 25.83
C LEU A 275 -3.93 -14.32 27.20
N CYS A 276 -4.57 -14.70 28.30
CA CYS A 276 -3.97 -14.55 29.63
C CYS A 276 -2.82 -15.55 29.87
N GLU A 277 -2.84 -16.75 29.27
CA GLU A 277 -1.69 -17.69 29.24
C GLU A 277 -0.45 -17.04 28.60
N TYR A 278 -0.64 -16.26 27.53
CA TYR A 278 0.43 -15.58 26.80
C TYR A 278 0.94 -14.30 27.49
N ALA A 279 0.07 -13.58 28.20
CA ALA A 279 0.43 -12.28 28.79
C ALA A 279 1.42 -12.37 29.97
N HIS A 280 1.65 -13.56 30.53
CA HIS A 280 2.43 -13.81 31.76
C HIS A 280 1.96 -12.99 32.98
N VAL A 281 0.68 -12.58 33.03
CA VAL A 281 0.10 -11.84 34.15
C VAL A 281 -0.70 -12.79 35.03
N ASN A 282 -0.43 -12.79 36.34
CA ASN A 282 -1.28 -13.47 37.31
C ASN A 282 -2.71 -12.90 37.25
N THR A 283 -3.70 -13.79 37.21
CA THR A 283 -5.14 -13.50 37.10
C THR A 283 -5.73 -12.65 38.23
N SER A 284 -4.93 -12.25 39.22
CA SER A 284 -5.32 -11.50 40.41
C SER A 284 -4.83 -10.04 40.46
N SER A 285 -3.98 -9.57 39.53
CA SER A 285 -3.39 -8.21 39.62
C SER A 285 -3.60 -7.31 38.39
N VAL A 286 -3.93 -7.86 37.22
CA VAL A 286 -4.52 -7.09 36.11
C VAL A 286 -5.64 -7.92 35.51
N SER A 287 -6.83 -7.34 35.44
CA SER A 287 -7.96 -7.94 34.73
C SER A 287 -7.68 -7.97 33.23
N CYS A 288 -7.08 -9.06 32.75
CA CYS A 288 -6.82 -9.27 31.32
C CYS A 288 -8.12 -9.25 30.49
N VAL A 289 -9.27 -9.57 31.11
CA VAL A 289 -10.61 -9.35 30.58
C VAL A 289 -11.55 -8.82 31.69
N GLN A 290 -12.10 -7.62 31.49
CA GLN A 290 -13.29 -7.12 32.19
C GLN A 290 -14.15 -6.39 31.16
N VAL A 291 -15.13 -7.10 30.58
CA VAL A 291 -16.19 -6.44 29.80
C VAL A 291 -17.01 -5.60 30.79
N PRO A 292 -17.23 -4.29 30.58
CA PRO A 292 -17.91 -3.45 31.57
C PRO A 292 -19.39 -3.84 31.72
N ASN A 293 -19.69 -4.62 32.77
CA ASN A 293 -21.03 -5.17 33.03
C ASN A 293 -22.09 -4.09 33.30
N ASN A 294 -21.66 -2.85 33.59
CA ASN A 294 -22.49 -1.73 34.05
C ASN A 294 -22.64 -0.60 33.01
N GLY A 295 -22.20 -0.79 31.76
CA GLY A 295 -22.38 0.21 30.69
C GLY A 295 -21.33 1.34 30.64
N ASP A 296 -20.25 1.25 31.42
CA ASP A 296 -19.13 2.20 31.41
C ASP A 296 -18.26 2.08 30.13
N TRP A 297 -18.77 2.64 29.02
CA TRP A 297 -18.06 2.74 27.74
C TRP A 297 -16.70 3.47 27.83
N THR A 298 -16.51 4.30 28.86
CA THR A 298 -15.25 4.96 29.20
C THR A 298 -14.09 3.98 29.43
N CYS A 299 -14.37 2.77 29.93
CA CYS A 299 -13.35 1.75 30.16
C CYS A 299 -13.00 0.97 28.88
N PHE A 300 -13.93 0.86 27.91
CA PHE A 300 -13.79 -0.01 26.75
C PHE A 300 -12.56 0.30 25.87
N MET A 301 -12.21 1.58 25.72
CA MET A 301 -11.00 2.03 25.01
C MET A 301 -9.71 1.93 25.85
N SER A 302 -9.81 1.71 27.17
CA SER A 302 -8.68 1.48 28.08
C SER A 302 -8.36 0.00 28.29
N LEU A 303 -9.28 -0.92 27.95
CA LEU A 303 -9.05 -2.36 28.03
C LEU A 303 -7.87 -2.79 27.14
N ARG A 304 -6.98 -3.62 27.69
CA ARG A 304 -5.80 -4.16 26.99
C ARG A 304 -6.15 -5.01 25.76
N ALA A 305 -7.31 -5.66 25.77
CA ALA A 305 -7.80 -6.42 24.62
C ALA A 305 -9.33 -6.47 24.55
N TRP A 306 -9.86 -6.78 23.37
CA TRP A 306 -11.27 -7.07 23.10
C TRP A 306 -11.43 -8.52 22.61
N PRO A 307 -12.62 -9.12 22.78
CA PRO A 307 -12.93 -10.44 22.20
C PRO A 307 -12.63 -10.47 20.68
N PRO A 308 -11.89 -11.48 20.17
CA PRO A 308 -11.43 -11.50 18.78
C PRO A 308 -12.56 -11.39 17.74
N TRP A 309 -13.72 -11.98 18.06
CA TRP A 309 -14.91 -11.92 17.22
C TRP A 309 -15.53 -10.51 17.13
N ILE A 310 -15.43 -9.67 18.16
CA ILE A 310 -15.91 -8.27 18.11
C ILE A 310 -15.08 -7.45 17.12
N GLY A 311 -13.75 -7.53 17.20
CA GLY A 311 -12.88 -6.85 16.25
C GLY A 311 -13.02 -7.41 14.83
N GLY A 312 -13.23 -8.71 14.68
CA GLY A 312 -13.58 -9.33 13.40
C GLY A 312 -14.88 -8.76 12.80
N ILE A 313 -15.96 -8.70 13.57
CA ILE A 313 -17.23 -8.07 13.15
C ILE A 313 -17.00 -6.61 12.76
N LEU A 314 -16.26 -5.83 13.55
CA LEU A 314 -15.95 -4.43 13.25
C LEU A 314 -15.19 -4.27 11.92
N ILE A 315 -14.22 -5.15 11.63
CA ILE A 315 -13.47 -5.18 10.36
C ILE A 315 -14.39 -5.59 9.19
N GLY A 316 -15.29 -6.55 9.40
CA GLY A 316 -16.26 -6.99 8.38
C GLY A 316 -17.37 -5.97 8.09
N LEU A 317 -17.78 -5.17 9.08
CA LEU A 317 -18.66 -4.01 8.89
C LEU A 317 -17.92 -2.86 8.19
N LEU A 318 -16.65 -2.65 8.51
CA LEU A 318 -15.83 -1.63 7.87
C LEU A 318 -15.63 -1.87 6.36
N GLN A 319 -15.57 -3.13 5.93
CA GLN A 319 -15.64 -3.50 4.50
C GLN A 319 -16.85 -2.84 3.83
N LEU A 320 -18.05 -2.94 4.42
CA LEU A 320 -19.29 -2.37 3.85
C LEU A 320 -19.18 -0.84 3.69
N VAL A 321 -18.67 -0.14 4.72
CA VAL A 321 -18.51 1.33 4.72
C VAL A 321 -17.55 1.78 3.62
N ILE A 322 -16.39 1.14 3.49
CA ILE A 322 -15.38 1.48 2.48
C ILE A 322 -15.87 1.13 1.08
N THR A 323 -16.48 -0.03 0.92
CA THR A 323 -16.99 -0.49 -0.36
C THR A 323 -18.16 0.38 -0.87
N LEU A 324 -19.02 0.89 -0.01
CA LEU A 324 -20.04 1.90 -0.39
C LEU A 324 -19.46 3.30 -0.63
N SER A 325 -18.43 3.71 0.10
CA SER A 325 -17.86 5.06 -0.02
C SER A 325 -16.91 5.20 -1.22
N VAL A 326 -16.05 4.21 -1.43
CA VAL A 326 -14.97 4.24 -2.42
C VAL A 326 -15.41 3.63 -3.75
N GLY A 327 -16.15 2.51 -3.71
CA GLY A 327 -16.42 1.65 -4.87
C GLY A 327 -15.39 0.52 -5.06
N ASP A 328 -14.51 0.31 -4.08
CA ASP A 328 -13.42 -0.67 -4.11
C ASP A 328 -13.46 -1.59 -2.85
N THR A 329 -12.56 -2.56 -2.81
CA THR A 329 -12.47 -3.64 -1.83
C THR A 329 -11.34 -3.43 -0.82
N LEU A 330 -11.37 -4.11 0.34
CA LEU A 330 -10.31 -4.01 1.33
C LEU A 330 -9.04 -4.72 0.83
N GLY A 331 -8.03 -3.94 0.49
CA GLY A 331 -6.68 -4.42 0.22
C GLY A 331 -5.65 -3.45 0.79
N GLY A 332 -4.67 -3.96 1.55
CA GLY A 332 -3.52 -3.15 1.98
C GLY A 332 -2.40 -3.11 0.93
N SER A 333 -2.26 -4.17 0.14
CA SER A 333 -1.04 -4.45 -0.64
C SER A 333 -0.77 -3.54 -1.84
N SER A 334 -1.76 -2.77 -2.35
CA SER A 334 -1.50 -1.84 -3.47
C SER A 334 -1.04 -0.47 -2.98
N SER A 335 -1.32 -0.07 -1.73
CA SER A 335 -0.72 1.12 -1.10
C SER A 335 0.81 1.12 -1.17
N TYR A 336 1.44 -0.04 -0.93
CA TYR A 336 2.89 -0.24 -1.07
C TYR A 336 3.35 -0.03 -2.51
N CYS A 337 2.57 -0.45 -3.51
CA CYS A 337 2.87 -0.17 -4.93
C CYS A 337 2.77 1.33 -5.23
N THR A 338 1.75 2.02 -4.70
CA THR A 338 1.62 3.48 -4.80
C THR A 338 2.84 4.19 -4.21
N VAL A 339 3.25 3.85 -2.97
CA VAL A 339 4.44 4.43 -2.31
C VAL A 339 5.73 4.14 -3.08
N VAL A 340 6.01 2.88 -3.43
CA VAL A 340 7.20 2.51 -4.21
C VAL A 340 7.22 3.20 -5.59
N SER A 341 6.05 3.41 -6.21
CA SER A 341 5.97 4.11 -7.50
C SER A 341 6.33 5.60 -7.43
N GLN A 342 6.14 6.27 -6.28
CA GLN A 342 6.63 7.66 -6.10
C GLN A 342 8.15 7.70 -5.91
N VAL A 343 8.71 6.73 -5.20
CA VAL A 343 10.13 6.73 -4.80
C VAL A 343 11.06 6.24 -5.91
N LEU A 344 10.65 5.27 -6.73
CA LEU A 344 11.55 4.63 -7.72
C LEU A 344 11.32 5.06 -9.19
N VAL A 345 10.16 5.60 -9.57
CA VAL A 345 9.82 5.79 -11.00
C VAL A 345 10.36 7.12 -11.54
N THR A 346 11.66 7.14 -11.85
CA THR A 346 12.29 8.12 -12.76
C THR A 346 11.97 7.75 -14.23
N ASP A 347 12.11 8.70 -15.16
CA ASP A 347 11.78 8.55 -16.60
C ASP A 347 12.52 7.42 -17.35
N ARG A 348 13.60 6.88 -16.75
CA ARG A 348 14.26 5.66 -17.24
C ARG A 348 13.53 4.40 -16.78
N LEU A 349 13.14 4.31 -15.51
CA LEU A 349 12.48 3.13 -14.94
C LEU A 349 11.04 2.98 -15.46
N GLN A 350 10.36 4.08 -15.78
CA GLN A 350 9.02 4.07 -16.40
C GLN A 350 8.99 3.28 -17.73
N ARG A 351 10.12 3.19 -18.45
CA ARG A 351 10.26 2.36 -19.67
C ARG A 351 10.58 0.88 -19.38
N MET A 352 10.96 0.53 -18.15
CA MET A 352 11.32 -0.83 -17.75
C MET A 352 10.21 -1.56 -16.97
N SER A 353 9.36 -0.84 -16.22
CA SER A 353 8.27 -1.44 -15.44
C SER A 353 6.91 -0.73 -15.67
N PRO A 354 6.18 -1.08 -16.75
CA PRO A 354 4.84 -0.52 -17.03
C PRO A 354 3.76 -0.93 -15.99
N TYR A 355 4.12 -1.80 -15.04
CA TYR A 355 3.29 -2.14 -13.87
C TYR A 355 3.30 -1.04 -12.81
N LEU A 356 4.46 -0.51 -12.41
CA LEU A 356 4.55 0.51 -11.35
C LEU A 356 3.92 1.85 -11.77
N SER A 357 4.00 2.20 -13.06
CA SER A 357 3.38 3.43 -13.58
C SER A 357 1.85 3.45 -13.45
N ARG A 358 1.17 2.28 -13.46
CA ARG A 358 -0.28 2.17 -13.19
C ARG A 358 -0.67 2.62 -11.78
N TYR A 359 0.24 2.52 -10.80
CA TYR A 359 0.01 2.89 -9.40
C TYR A 359 0.43 4.33 -9.06
N ARG A 360 1.09 5.06 -9.98
CA ARG A 360 1.69 6.37 -9.69
C ARG A 360 0.67 7.49 -9.48
N THR A 361 -0.43 7.49 -10.23
CA THR A 361 -1.39 8.60 -10.27
C THR A 361 -2.84 8.11 -10.16
N GLY A 362 -3.74 9.02 -9.76
CA GLY A 362 -5.18 8.75 -9.63
C GLY A 362 -5.63 8.49 -8.19
N LEU A 363 -6.80 9.02 -7.83
CA LEU A 363 -7.41 8.91 -6.51
C LEU A 363 -7.65 7.45 -6.08
N GLY A 364 -7.94 6.58 -7.05
CA GLY A 364 -8.09 5.12 -6.87
C GLY A 364 -6.85 4.39 -6.36
N ASN A 365 -5.65 4.97 -6.49
CA ASN A 365 -4.41 4.40 -5.95
C ASN A 365 -4.04 4.99 -4.58
N TRP A 366 -4.42 6.24 -4.31
CA TRP A 366 -4.05 6.97 -3.11
C TRP A 366 -5.00 6.75 -1.92
N TRP A 367 -6.26 6.35 -2.15
CA TRP A 367 -7.20 6.07 -1.05
C TRP A 367 -6.67 4.96 -0.13
N GLN A 368 -6.02 3.92 -0.67
CA GLN A 368 -5.41 2.86 0.13
C GLN A 368 -4.25 3.37 0.99
N VAL A 369 -3.48 4.36 0.51
CA VAL A 369 -2.39 4.98 1.29
C VAL A 369 -2.96 5.80 2.45
N VAL A 370 -4.05 6.55 2.23
CA VAL A 370 -4.75 7.30 3.28
C VAL A 370 -5.37 6.36 4.32
N TYR A 371 -6.04 5.29 3.88
CA TYR A 371 -6.59 4.24 4.74
C TYR A 371 -5.49 3.57 5.60
N VAL A 372 -4.36 3.23 4.98
CA VAL A 372 -3.18 2.67 5.66
C VAL A 372 -2.59 3.64 6.68
N ALA A 373 -2.44 4.93 6.34
CA ALA A 373 -1.97 5.95 7.28
C ALA A 373 -2.94 6.10 8.47
N GLY A 374 -4.25 6.07 8.22
CA GLY A 374 -5.27 6.00 9.26
C GLY A 374 -5.09 4.79 10.18
N ALA A 375 -4.74 3.62 9.64
CA ALA A 375 -4.50 2.41 10.45
C ALA A 375 -3.25 2.49 11.32
N VAL A 376 -2.18 3.15 10.86
CA VAL A 376 -1.01 3.46 11.72
C VAL A 376 -1.43 4.37 12.88
N VAL A 377 -2.20 5.43 12.59
CA VAL A 377 -2.69 6.40 13.60
C VAL A 377 -3.67 5.74 14.58
N GLY A 378 -4.59 4.89 14.11
CA GLY A 378 -5.54 4.17 14.96
C GLY A 378 -4.86 3.17 15.91
N ALA A 379 -3.87 2.43 15.41
CA ALA A 379 -3.06 1.54 16.25
C ALA A 379 -2.24 2.32 17.29
N LEU A 380 -1.65 3.47 16.92
CA LEU A 380 -0.93 4.35 17.84
C LEU A 380 -1.86 4.92 18.94
N ILE A 381 -3.05 5.40 18.57
CA ILE A 381 -4.05 5.91 19.53
C ILE A 381 -4.50 4.80 20.49
N SER A 382 -4.82 3.61 19.96
CA SER A 382 -5.22 2.47 20.79
C SER A 382 -4.10 2.03 21.74
N ALA A 383 -2.87 1.93 21.24
CA ALA A 383 -1.72 1.50 22.04
C ALA A 383 -1.33 2.53 23.11
N ALA A 384 -1.46 3.83 22.83
CA ALA A 384 -1.29 4.89 23.82
C ALA A 384 -2.40 4.87 24.87
N SER A 385 -3.68 4.76 24.45
CA SER A 385 -4.84 4.70 25.36
C SER A 385 -4.84 3.46 26.27
N SER A 386 -4.18 2.38 25.84
CA SER A 386 -4.07 1.12 26.60
C SER A 386 -2.77 1.00 27.39
N GLN A 387 -1.86 1.99 27.27
CA GLN A 387 -0.47 1.91 27.76
C GLN A 387 0.30 0.67 27.24
N THR A 388 -0.08 0.13 26.08
CA THR A 388 0.54 -1.04 25.43
C THR A 388 1.61 -0.67 24.39
N LEU A 389 1.80 0.61 24.10
CA LEU A 389 2.77 1.11 23.11
C LEU A 389 4.19 0.57 23.37
N GLY A 390 4.79 -0.09 22.38
CA GLY A 390 6.13 -0.67 22.47
C GLY A 390 6.28 -1.91 23.38
N THR A 391 5.23 -2.34 24.09
CA THR A 391 5.30 -3.47 25.05
C THR A 391 5.45 -4.84 24.39
N VAL A 392 5.17 -4.94 23.09
CA VAL A 392 5.19 -6.19 22.32
C VAL A 392 6.60 -6.47 21.78
N LYS A 393 7.15 -7.64 22.13
CA LYS A 393 8.39 -8.16 21.55
C LYS A 393 8.21 -8.35 20.04
N GLY A 394 9.11 -7.78 19.26
CA GLY A 394 9.16 -7.99 17.82
C GLY A 394 10.04 -9.17 17.41
N VAL A 395 10.01 -9.51 16.14
CA VAL A 395 10.83 -10.58 15.55
C VAL A 395 12.29 -10.14 15.34
N SER A 396 13.20 -11.09 15.10
CA SER A 396 14.60 -10.76 14.77
C SER A 396 14.68 -9.91 13.50
N MET A 397 15.59 -8.94 13.45
CA MET A 397 15.70 -7.95 12.38
C MET A 397 15.78 -8.59 10.97
N ALA A 398 16.53 -9.68 10.83
CA ALA A 398 16.64 -10.43 9.58
C ALA A 398 15.33 -11.13 9.20
N SER A 399 14.64 -11.77 10.16
CA SER A 399 13.35 -12.43 9.91
C SER A 399 12.25 -11.43 9.53
N GLY A 400 12.23 -10.25 10.14
CA GLY A 400 11.36 -9.14 9.73
C GLY A 400 11.62 -8.71 8.29
N PHE A 401 12.87 -8.38 7.95
CA PHE A 401 13.24 -7.93 6.59
C PHE A 401 12.99 -8.99 5.51
N PHE A 402 13.57 -10.18 5.64
CA PHE A 402 13.44 -11.23 4.61
C PHE A 402 12.02 -11.81 4.57
N GLY A 403 11.37 -11.97 5.72
CA GLY A 403 9.96 -12.35 5.78
C GLY A 403 9.07 -11.32 5.08
N GLY A 404 9.27 -10.02 5.35
CA GLY A 404 8.53 -8.93 4.69
C GLY A 404 8.73 -8.89 3.18
N LEU A 405 9.97 -9.12 2.72
CA LEU A 405 10.32 -9.22 1.30
C LEU A 405 9.58 -10.36 0.61
N ILE A 406 9.69 -11.59 1.14
CA ILE A 406 9.03 -12.78 0.60
C ILE A 406 7.50 -12.63 0.66
N MET A 407 6.99 -12.09 1.78
CA MET A 407 5.58 -11.84 2.01
C MET A 407 4.99 -10.93 0.93
N LEU A 408 5.56 -9.73 0.73
CA LEU A 408 4.96 -8.79 -0.21
C LEU A 408 5.28 -9.11 -1.67
N PHE A 409 6.42 -9.76 -1.97
CA PHE A 409 6.64 -10.37 -3.28
C PHE A 409 5.53 -11.41 -3.59
N GLY A 410 5.20 -12.30 -2.64
CA GLY A 410 4.09 -13.25 -2.75
C GLY A 410 2.73 -12.58 -2.95
N ALA A 411 2.42 -11.56 -2.15
CA ALA A 411 1.18 -10.77 -2.27
C ALA A 411 1.01 -10.04 -3.62
N ARG A 412 2.10 -9.77 -4.34
CA ARG A 412 2.04 -9.22 -5.70
C ARG A 412 2.06 -10.32 -6.75
N LEU A 413 2.82 -11.41 -6.54
CA LEU A 413 2.78 -12.59 -7.40
C LEU A 413 1.37 -13.17 -7.52
N GLY A 414 0.63 -13.28 -6.41
CA GLY A 414 -0.74 -13.82 -6.36
C GLY A 414 -1.86 -12.83 -6.70
N ALA A 415 -1.55 -11.56 -7.01
CA ALA A 415 -2.46 -10.42 -7.18
C ALA A 415 -3.18 -9.89 -5.91
N GLY A 416 -3.16 -10.58 -4.77
CA GLY A 416 -3.73 -10.07 -3.52
C GLY A 416 -2.97 -10.46 -2.24
N CYS A 417 -3.20 -9.71 -1.18
CA CYS A 417 -2.84 -10.07 0.20
C CYS A 417 -3.99 -10.80 0.92
N THR A 418 -3.80 -11.14 2.20
CA THR A 418 -4.82 -11.77 3.06
C THR A 418 -6.11 -10.97 3.20
N SER A 419 -6.10 -9.64 3.23
CA SER A 419 -7.35 -8.88 3.21
C SER A 419 -8.03 -8.93 1.83
N GLY A 420 -7.25 -8.76 0.76
CA GLY A 420 -7.75 -8.78 -0.62
C GLY A 420 -8.38 -10.12 -1.02
N HIS A 421 -7.66 -11.24 -0.89
CA HIS A 421 -8.25 -12.56 -1.17
C HIS A 421 -9.11 -13.07 -0.01
N GLY A 422 -8.61 -12.98 1.22
CA GLY A 422 -9.20 -13.64 2.37
C GLY A 422 -10.46 -12.99 2.92
N LEU A 423 -10.55 -11.66 2.93
CA LEU A 423 -11.78 -10.96 3.32
C LEU A 423 -12.63 -10.64 2.09
N SER A 424 -12.16 -9.75 1.21
CA SER A 424 -12.97 -9.28 0.07
C SER A 424 -13.23 -10.39 -0.97
N GLY A 425 -12.20 -11.16 -1.32
CA GLY A 425 -12.27 -12.18 -2.36
C GLY A 425 -13.12 -13.41 -2.00
N THR A 426 -13.11 -13.85 -0.74
CA THR A 426 -14.01 -14.91 -0.25
C THR A 426 -15.43 -14.37 -0.08
N ALA A 427 -15.61 -13.13 0.39
CA ALA A 427 -16.94 -12.52 0.50
C ALA A 427 -17.60 -12.35 -0.87
N LEU A 428 -16.85 -11.98 -1.91
CA LEU A 428 -17.31 -11.96 -3.31
C LEU A 428 -17.44 -13.36 -3.95
N LEU A 429 -17.21 -14.44 -3.18
CA LEU A 429 -17.24 -15.85 -3.59
C LEU A 429 -16.35 -16.17 -4.83
N VAL A 430 -15.23 -15.46 -5.00
CA VAL A 430 -14.32 -15.64 -6.14
C VAL A 430 -13.45 -16.89 -5.97
N VAL A 431 -13.54 -17.83 -6.92
CA VAL A 431 -12.94 -19.18 -6.82
C VAL A 431 -11.42 -19.12 -6.62
N ILE A 432 -10.74 -18.21 -7.32
CA ILE A 432 -9.27 -18.02 -7.22
C ILE A 432 -8.86 -17.63 -5.79
N SER A 433 -9.69 -16.88 -5.07
CA SER A 433 -9.39 -16.43 -3.71
C SER A 433 -9.41 -17.57 -2.69
N PHE A 434 -10.27 -18.57 -2.85
CA PHE A 434 -10.26 -19.77 -2.00
C PHE A 434 -8.96 -20.56 -2.18
N PHE A 435 -8.51 -20.76 -3.42
CA PHE A 435 -7.21 -21.40 -3.70
C PHE A 435 -6.03 -20.58 -3.16
N ALA A 436 -6.06 -19.25 -3.31
CA ALA A 436 -5.03 -18.37 -2.77
C ALA A 436 -4.95 -18.44 -1.23
N VAL A 437 -6.09 -18.42 -0.53
CA VAL A 437 -6.15 -18.51 0.94
C VAL A 437 -5.69 -19.88 1.44
N ALA A 438 -6.12 -20.97 0.80
CA ALA A 438 -5.65 -22.32 1.13
C ALA A 438 -4.12 -22.45 0.96
N ALA A 439 -3.57 -21.84 -0.10
CA ALA A 439 -2.14 -21.78 -0.33
C ALA A 439 -1.39 -20.91 0.70
N MET A 440 -1.98 -19.79 1.16
CA MET A 440 -1.41 -18.98 2.25
C MET A 440 -1.31 -19.77 3.55
N PHE A 441 -2.37 -20.51 3.93
CA PHE A 441 -2.31 -21.36 5.12
C PHE A 441 -1.30 -22.50 4.96
N ALA A 442 -1.30 -23.21 3.83
CA ALA A 442 -0.33 -24.28 3.58
C ALA A 442 1.13 -23.80 3.66
N GLY A 443 1.45 -22.67 3.01
CA GLY A 443 2.81 -22.10 3.03
C GLY A 443 3.24 -21.65 4.43
N GLY A 444 2.35 -20.98 5.16
CA GLY A 444 2.63 -20.57 6.54
C GLY A 444 2.79 -21.75 7.49
N THR A 445 1.94 -22.77 7.39
CA THR A 445 2.02 -23.99 8.21
C THR A 445 3.29 -24.79 7.95
N ILE A 446 3.76 -24.91 6.70
CA ILE A 446 5.04 -25.57 6.39
C ILE A 446 6.20 -24.89 7.12
N ILE A 447 6.33 -23.56 7.00
CA ILE A 447 7.41 -22.83 7.66
C ILE A 447 7.22 -22.76 9.18
N GLY A 448 5.97 -22.69 9.66
CA GLY A 448 5.63 -22.70 11.09
C GLY A 448 6.13 -23.96 11.77
N PHE A 449 5.85 -25.15 11.22
CA PHE A 449 6.36 -26.40 11.77
C PHE A 449 7.88 -26.55 11.64
N ILE A 450 8.52 -25.97 10.61
CA ILE A 450 9.99 -25.95 10.49
C ILE A 450 10.60 -25.06 11.59
N MET A 451 10.08 -23.85 11.80
CA MET A 451 10.56 -22.92 12.85
C MET A 451 10.30 -23.48 14.26
N TRP A 452 9.12 -24.07 14.49
CA TRP A 452 8.78 -24.76 15.74
C TRP A 452 9.69 -25.95 16.02
N GLY A 453 9.99 -26.76 15.00
CA GLY A 453 10.92 -27.90 15.10
C GLY A 453 12.34 -27.47 15.45
N ALA A 454 12.85 -26.40 14.82
CA ALA A 454 14.15 -25.83 15.14
C ALA A 454 14.20 -25.27 16.58
N ALA A 455 13.25 -24.40 16.96
CA ALA A 455 13.20 -23.84 18.31
C ALA A 455 13.01 -24.92 19.40
N ARG A 456 12.33 -26.02 19.09
CA ARG A 456 12.21 -27.19 19.98
C ARG A 456 13.51 -28.00 20.10
N ALA A 457 14.32 -28.07 19.04
CA ALA A 457 15.64 -28.68 19.12
C ALA A 457 16.60 -27.85 20.01
N ASP A 458 16.58 -26.52 19.87
CA ASP A 458 17.42 -25.61 20.65
C ASP A 458 17.03 -25.56 22.15
N MET A 459 15.74 -25.66 22.48
CA MET A 459 15.25 -25.59 23.87
C MET A 459 15.14 -26.95 24.58
N GLY A 460 15.11 -28.07 23.87
CA GLY A 460 15.05 -29.40 24.46
C GLY A 460 13.74 -29.70 25.21
N ASN A 461 13.84 -30.19 26.45
CA ASN A 461 12.75 -30.85 27.19
C ASN A 461 11.64 -29.93 27.76
N PHE A 462 11.54 -28.67 27.33
CA PHE A 462 10.47 -27.77 27.80
C PHE A 462 9.07 -28.21 27.29
N PRO A 463 8.00 -27.93 28.08
CA PRO A 463 6.63 -28.29 27.70
C PRO A 463 6.15 -27.56 26.44
N LEU A 464 5.29 -28.22 25.66
CA LEU A 464 4.87 -27.80 24.32
C LEU A 464 4.22 -26.41 24.25
N ASN A 465 3.62 -25.93 25.35
CA ASN A 465 2.94 -24.62 25.45
C ASN A 465 3.88 -23.41 25.52
N TYR A 466 5.17 -23.62 25.82
CA TYR A 466 6.14 -22.52 26.04
C TYR A 466 7.04 -22.24 24.83
N VAL A 467 6.85 -22.96 23.73
CA VAL A 467 7.69 -22.87 22.53
C VAL A 467 7.13 -21.78 21.60
N SER A 468 7.44 -20.51 21.89
CA SER A 468 7.21 -19.36 20.99
C SER A 468 8.56 -18.73 20.58
N TYR A 469 8.69 -18.36 19.30
CA TYR A 469 9.95 -18.01 18.60
C TYR A 469 9.68 -16.96 17.50
#